data_AF-A0A8T7KBM4-F1
#
_entry.id   AF-A0A8T7KBM4-F1
#
_cell.length_a   1.000
_cell.length_b   1.000
_cell.length_c   1.000
_cell.angle_alpha   90.00
_cell.angle_beta   90.00
_cell.angle_gamma   90.00
#
_symmetry.space_group_name_H-M   'P 1'
#
loop_
_entity.id
_entity.type
_entity.pdbx_description
1 polymer ?
#
loop_
_entity_poly.entity_id
_entity_poly.type
_entity_poly.pdbx_seq_one_letter_code
_entity_poly.pdbx_strand_id
1 'polypeptide(L)' 'MILIGVYPGQEAEDRIAFLKATFPTVPAVQNDRLYPIPTIDTEASVRVIDGLDQIAKALHPEAFE' A
#
# COMPACT_ATOMS: atom_id res chain seq x y z
N MET A 1 4.57 -5.29 -6.02
CA MET A 1 3.93 -4.24 -5.22
C MET A 1 3.55 -4.84 -3.87
N ILE A 2 3.71 -4.10 -2.77
CA ILE A 2 3.22 -4.47 -1.43
C ILE A 2 2.29 -3.36 -0.94
N LEU A 3 1.10 -3.74 -0.50
CA LEU A 3 0.15 -2.86 0.17
C LEU A 3 0.33 -3.01 1.69
N ILE A 4 0.51 -1.89 2.39
CA ILE A 4 0.88 -1.85 3.80
C ILE A 4 -0.28 -1.24 4.57
N GLY A 5 -1.13 -2.07 5.18
CA GLY A 5 -2.23 -1.57 6.01
C GLY A 5 -1.71 -0.84 7.25
N VAL A 6 -2.00 0.44 7.42
CA VAL A 6 -1.63 1.24 8.61
C VAL A 6 -2.85 1.57 9.46
N TYR A 7 -2.69 1.56 10.78
CA TYR A 7 -3.72 1.95 11.75
C TYR A 7 -3.41 3.34 12.33
N PRO A 8 -4.40 4.08 12.87
CA PRO A 8 -4.13 5.32 13.60
C PRO A 8 -3.09 5.11 14.71
N GLY A 9 -2.02 5.92 14.70
CA GLY A 9 -0.88 5.78 15.62
C GLY A 9 0.20 4.80 15.14
N GLN A 10 0.11 4.27 13.92
CA GLN A 10 1.22 3.60 13.24
C GLN A 10 1.76 4.49 12.13
N GLU A 11 3.03 4.86 12.23
CA GLU A 11 3.73 5.57 11.16
C GLU A 11 4.05 4.59 10.02
N ALA A 12 3.73 4.98 8.79
CA ALA A 12 3.96 4.17 7.60
C ALA A 12 5.46 3.94 7.37
N GLU A 13 6.25 4.96 7.70
CA GLU A 13 7.69 5.06 7.57
C GLU A 13 8.40 3.92 8.32
N ASP A 14 7.96 3.61 9.54
CA ASP A 14 8.56 2.54 10.35
C ASP A 14 8.36 1.17 9.71
N ARG A 15 7.18 0.94 9.12
CA ARG A 15 6.86 -0.33 8.43
C ARG A 15 7.60 -0.46 7.12
N ILE A 16 7.75 0.65 6.39
CA ILE A 16 8.57 0.71 5.17
C ILE A 16 10.04 0.43 5.50
N ALA A 17 10.57 1.05 6.56
CA ALA A 17 11.93 0.84 7.03
C ALA A 17 12.17 -0.63 7.41
N PHE A 18 11.22 -1.24 8.14
CA PHE A 18 11.24 -2.66 8.45
C PHE A 18 11.28 -3.53 7.19
N LEU A 19 10.40 -3.29 6.21
CA LEU A 19 10.36 -4.07 4.96
C LEU A 19 11.66 -3.95 4.16
N LYS A 20 12.25 -2.75 4.11
CA LYS A 20 13.54 -2.51 3.43
C LYS A 20 14.69 -3.25 4.11
N ALA A 21 14.70 -3.31 5.45
CA ALA A 21 15.73 -4.01 6.21
C ALA A 21 15.59 -5.54 6.17
N THR A 22 14.36 -6.05 6.29
CA THR A 22 14.09 -7.49 6.44
C THR A 22 13.97 -8.22 5.11
N PHE A 23 13.45 -7.57 4.06
CA PHE A 23 13.18 -8.20 2.77
C PHE A 23 13.86 -7.47 1.59
N PRO A 24 15.18 -7.21 1.64
CA PRO A 24 15.86 -6.37 0.65
C PRO A 24 15.88 -6.96 -0.77
N THR A 25 15.64 -8.26 -0.92
CA THR A 25 15.64 -8.95 -2.22
C THR A 25 14.26 -9.08 -2.85
N VAL A 26 13.20 -8.69 -2.15
CA VAL A 26 11.85 -8.74 -2.72
C VAL A 26 11.74 -7.70 -3.83
N PRO A 27 11.31 -8.06 -5.06
CA PRO A 27 11.24 -7.10 -6.17
C PRO A 27 10.39 -5.86 -5.87
N ALA A 28 9.36 -5.97 -5.05
CA ALA A 28 8.57 -4.81 -4.62
C ALA A 28 9.35 -3.83 -3.73
N VAL A 29 10.25 -4.34 -2.88
CA VAL A 29 11.12 -3.53 -2.01
C VAL A 29 12.24 -2.90 -2.84
N GLN A 30 12.86 -3.67 -3.74
CA GLN A 30 13.94 -3.19 -4.62
C GLN A 30 13.48 -2.08 -5.57
N ASN A 31 12.23 -2.15 -6.04
CA ASN A 31 11.66 -1.19 -6.98
C ASN A 31 10.81 -0.10 -6.29
N ASP A 32 10.90 0.03 -4.95
CA ASP A 32 10.17 1.02 -4.14
C ASP A 32 8.64 1.03 -4.37
N ARG A 33 8.06 -0.14 -4.64
CA ARG A 33 6.61 -0.34 -4.87
C ARG A 33 5.90 -0.71 -3.57
N LEU A 34 6.02 0.16 -2.57
CA LEU A 34 5.50 0.01 -1.21
C LEU A 34 4.45 1.10 -0.95
N TYR A 35 3.18 0.71 -0.79
CA TYR A 35 2.08 1.66 -0.68
C TYR A 35 1.38 1.50 0.66
N PRO A 36 1.56 2.43 1.61
CA PRO A 36 0.76 2.45 2.82
C PRO A 36 -0.68 2.79 2.47
N ILE A 37 -1.60 1.99 3.01
CA ILE A 37 -3.05 2.20 2.88
C ILE A 37 -3.62 2.31 4.29
N PRO A 38 -4.28 3.43 4.65
CA PRO A 38 -5.03 3.51 5.89
C PRO A 38 -6.04 2.37 5.95
N THR A 39 -5.96 1.55 6.99
CA THR A 39 -6.86 0.38 7.14
C THR A 39 -8.32 0.80 7.22
N ILE A 40 -8.63 2.01 7.71
CA ILE A 40 -9.96 2.62 7.69
C ILE A 40 -10.57 2.71 6.27
N ASP A 41 -9.76 2.73 5.23
CA ASP A 41 -10.19 2.75 3.83
C ASP A 41 -10.36 1.32 3.25
N THR A 42 -9.98 0.28 4.00
CA THR A 42 -10.06 -1.14 3.62
C THR A 42 -10.92 -1.99 4.56
N GLU A 43 -11.23 -1.48 5.76
CA GLU A 43 -12.15 -2.10 6.70
C GLU A 43 -13.58 -1.94 6.17
N ALA A 44 -14.29 -3.07 6.06
CA ALA A 44 -15.59 -3.20 5.42
C ALA A 44 -16.61 -2.13 5.85
N SER A 45 -16.71 -1.06 5.07
CA SER A 45 -17.79 -0.08 5.07
C SER A 45 -17.93 0.55 3.68
N VAL A 46 -18.76 1.57 3.53
CA VAL A 46 -19.08 2.28 2.26
C VAL A 46 -17.88 2.70 1.39
N ARG A 47 -16.65 2.68 1.90
CA ARG A 47 -15.40 3.10 1.22
C ARG A 47 -14.61 1.98 0.55
N VAL A 48 -15.07 0.73 0.59
CA VAL A 48 -14.41 -0.39 -0.11
C VAL A 48 -14.23 -0.11 -1.60
N ILE A 49 -15.15 0.65 -2.22
CA ILE A 49 -15.06 1.07 -3.61
C ILE A 49 -13.90 2.06 -3.83
N ASP A 50 -13.66 2.99 -2.90
CA ASP A 50 -12.56 3.94 -2.99
C ASP A 50 -11.21 3.23 -2.83
N GLY A 51 -11.12 2.27 -1.90
CA GLY A 51 -9.94 1.42 -1.74
C GLY A 51 -9.67 0.57 -3.00
N LEU A 52 -10.72 0.05 -3.63
CA LEU A 52 -10.61 -0.70 -4.88
C LEU A 52 -10.14 0.18 -6.05
N ASP A 53 -10.64 1.42 -6.15
CA ASP A 53 -10.21 2.39 -7.17
C ASP A 53 -8.72 2.76 -7.01
N GLN A 54 -8.26 2.99 -5.78
CA GLN A 54 -6.85 3.25 -5.50
C GLN A 54 -5.96 2.05 -5.89
N ILE A 55 -6.38 0.82 -5.57
CA ILE A 55 -5.65 -0.39 -5.95
C ILE A 55 -5.61 -0.55 -7.47
N ALA A 56 -6.74 -0.31 -8.16
CA ALA A 56 -6.83 -0.41 -9.61
C ALA A 56 -5.89 0.59 -10.31
N LYS A 57 -5.88 1.85 -9.87
CA LYS A 57 -4.96 2.89 -10.39
C LYS A 57 -3.49 2.57 -10.13
N ALA A 58 -3.17 1.97 -8.98
CA ALA A 58 -1.82 1.54 -8.66
C ALA A 58 -1.35 0.33 -9.50
N LEU A 59 -2.28 -0.54 -9.92
CA LEU A 59 -2.00 -1.71 -10.75
C LEU A 59 -1.90 -1.39 -12.24
N HIS A 60 -2.75 -0.50 -12.74
CA HIS A 60 -2.94 -0.23 -14.16
C HIS A 60 -2.96 1.26 -14.47
N PRO A 61 -1.90 2.02 -14.18
CA PRO A 61 -1.87 3.47 -14.41
C PRO A 61 -2.19 3.87 -15.85
N GLU A 62 -1.86 3.03 -16.83
CA GLU A 62 -2.15 3.21 -18.26
C GLU A 62 -3.64 3.19 -18.63
N ALA A 63 -4.51 2.65 -17.77
CA ALA A 63 -5.94 2.53 -18.03
C ALA A 63 -6.77 3.70 -17.50
N PHE A 64 -6.13 4.67 -16.82
CA PHE A 64 -6.81 5.77 -16.11
C PHE A 64 -6.27 7.17 -16.51
N GLU A 65 -5.73 7.31 -17.73
CA GLU A 65 -5.48 8.62 -18.34
C GLU A 65 -6.78 9.39 -18.66
#